data_AF-M4AWV5-F1
#
_entry.id   AF-M4AWV5-F1
#
_cell.length_a   1.000
_cell.length_b   1.000
_cell.length_c   1.000
_cell.angle_alpha   90.00
_cell.angle_beta   90.00
_cell.angle_gamma   90.00
#
_symmetry.space_group_name_H-M   'P 1'
#
loop_
_entity.id
_entity.type
_entity.pdbx_description
1 polymer ?
#
loop_
_entity_poly.entity_id
_entity_poly.type
_entity_poly.pdbx_seq_one_letter_code
_entity_poly.pdbx_strand_id
1 'polypeptide(L)'
;MSTCATTEGTTKGFTGTETDYGVFVGSEAQAVLKSPLTTVFLPAVYTFVFVVGLPTNALALWVFLFRTKKRHPSSIYMANLALADLLFVIWIPLKIDYHLNGNDWKYGDGLCKVLVGFFYGNMYCSMAFIACISVQRYWAVVYPMSQHQRSTCLAVSVSVAIWVLVWLITIPLYCYDQEVNIPNMCIRTCHDVTRPSQRKTAAGYFLTMGTLGFVVPTVVCIISYVLMLRALQDSMGDPTIAKKRRKAVVLIITVLLMFIVCFTPSNIMLLAHYILLLGEVVSNGYGFYITTLCLASLNSCVDPFIYYFISEDFREHVKNTFLCRSQRTVERKKVSFSALKFSKKSGSYTTSSTRNTQSSDC
;
A
#
# COMPACT_ATOMS: atom_id res chain seq x y z
N MET A 1 -3.09 13.60 -36.76
CA MET A 1 -2.19 14.55 -36.07
C MET A 1 -3.06 15.59 -35.42
N SER A 2 -3.36 15.45 -34.13
CA SER A 2 -4.15 16.42 -33.38
C SER A 2 -3.25 17.60 -33.02
N THR A 3 -3.52 18.78 -33.58
CA THR A 3 -2.82 20.02 -33.25
C THR A 3 -3.07 20.39 -31.79
N CYS A 4 -2.01 20.51 -30.97
CA CYS A 4 -2.12 20.99 -29.60
C CYS A 4 -2.61 22.44 -29.59
N ALA A 5 -3.65 22.73 -28.81
CA ALA A 5 -4.19 24.07 -28.67
C ALA A 5 -3.26 24.90 -27.78
N THR A 6 -2.60 25.91 -28.34
CA THR A 6 -1.80 26.88 -27.58
C THR A 6 -2.65 28.09 -27.22
N THR A 7 -3.05 28.21 -25.96
CA THR A 7 -3.52 29.48 -25.39
C THR A 7 -2.48 29.97 -24.40
N GLU A 8 -1.82 31.07 -24.73
CA GLU A 8 -1.00 31.86 -23.81
C GLU A 8 -1.94 32.62 -22.86
N GLY A 9 -2.40 31.94 -21.82
CA GLY A 9 -3.08 32.55 -20.69
C GLY A 9 -2.14 32.63 -19.50
N THR A 10 -1.92 33.82 -18.95
CA THR A 10 -1.23 34.08 -17.67
C THR A 10 -2.06 33.62 -16.48
N THR A 11 -2.46 32.35 -16.43
CA THR A 11 -3.08 31.75 -15.25
C THR A 11 -1.98 31.17 -14.35
N LYS A 12 -1.81 31.77 -13.18
CA LYS A 12 -0.94 31.26 -12.12
C LYS A 12 -1.68 30.14 -11.37
N GLY A 13 -0.99 29.06 -11.04
CA GLY A 13 -1.54 27.95 -10.23
C GLY A 13 -2.09 26.73 -10.96
N PHE A 14 -2.45 25.72 -10.18
CA PHE A 14 -2.95 24.41 -10.63
C PHE A 14 -4.45 24.40 -10.98
N THR A 15 -5.17 25.49 -10.73
CA THR A 15 -6.55 25.70 -11.18
C THR A 15 -6.54 26.23 -12.62
N GLY A 16 -6.69 25.33 -13.58
CA GLY A 16 -6.78 25.68 -14.98
C GLY A 16 -8.11 26.32 -15.37
N THR A 17 -8.17 26.89 -16.58
CA THR A 17 -9.43 27.36 -17.18
C THR A 17 -10.13 26.18 -17.86
N GLU A 18 -11.39 25.93 -17.49
CA GLU A 18 -12.21 24.89 -18.11
C GLU A 18 -12.86 25.39 -19.39
N THR A 19 -12.90 24.52 -20.40
CA THR A 19 -13.53 24.74 -21.71
C THR A 19 -14.23 23.47 -22.17
N ASP A 20 -15.04 23.54 -23.23
CA ASP A 20 -15.71 22.37 -23.82
C ASP A 20 -14.72 21.28 -24.27
N TYR A 21 -13.46 21.65 -24.54
CA TYR A 21 -12.42 20.73 -25.00
C TYR A 21 -11.55 20.14 -23.87
N GLY A 22 -11.65 20.66 -22.64
CA GLY A 22 -10.82 20.23 -21.51
C GLY A 22 -10.37 21.38 -20.60
N VAL A 23 -9.34 21.12 -19.79
CA VAL A 23 -8.80 22.07 -18.81
C VAL A 23 -7.43 22.57 -19.25
N PHE A 24 -7.27 23.89 -19.37
CA PHE A 24 -6.00 24.54 -19.68
C PHE A 24 -5.22 24.83 -18.42
N VAL A 25 -4.11 24.11 -18.20
CA VAL A 25 -3.29 24.25 -16.99
C VAL A 25 -2.14 25.26 -17.15
N GLY A 26 -1.83 25.99 -16.08
CA GLY A 26 -0.76 27.00 -16.05
C GLY A 26 0.66 26.42 -16.18
N SER A 27 1.64 27.29 -16.43
CA SER A 27 3.04 26.88 -16.72
C SER A 27 3.71 26.08 -15.58
N GLU A 28 3.42 26.40 -14.32
CA GLU A 28 3.93 25.65 -13.16
C GLU A 28 3.39 24.20 -13.12
N ALA A 29 2.10 24.03 -13.45
CA ALA A 29 1.49 22.71 -13.52
C ALA A 29 2.06 21.86 -14.65
N GLN A 30 2.26 22.47 -15.82
CA GLN A 30 2.94 21.83 -16.93
C GLN A 30 4.37 21.42 -16.56
N ALA A 31 5.09 22.27 -15.82
CA ALA A 31 6.44 21.98 -15.38
C ALA A 31 6.50 20.76 -14.45
N VAL A 32 5.57 20.64 -13.49
CA VAL A 32 5.51 19.45 -12.61
C VAL A 32 5.10 18.19 -13.39
N LEU A 33 4.09 18.27 -14.25
CA LEU A 33 3.66 17.14 -15.07
C LEU A 33 4.72 16.69 -16.09
N LYS A 34 5.64 17.56 -16.52
CA LYS A 34 6.78 17.15 -17.37
C LYS A 34 8.05 16.80 -16.58
N SER A 35 8.06 17.05 -15.27
CA SER A 35 9.26 16.91 -14.46
C SER A 35 9.68 15.44 -14.26
N PRO A 36 10.96 15.19 -13.96
CA PRO A 36 11.44 13.87 -13.54
C PRO A 36 10.78 13.36 -12.25
N LEU A 37 10.17 14.25 -11.45
CA LEU A 37 9.40 13.84 -10.29
C LEU A 37 8.29 12.88 -10.72
N THR A 38 7.43 13.31 -11.65
CA THR A 38 6.26 12.53 -12.08
C THR A 38 6.64 11.41 -13.06
N THR A 39 7.62 11.63 -13.92
CA THR A 39 7.96 10.70 -15.02
C THR A 39 9.05 9.68 -14.67
N VAL A 40 9.81 9.88 -13.58
CA VAL A 40 10.88 8.96 -13.15
C VAL A 40 10.71 8.52 -11.70
N PHE A 41 10.59 9.46 -10.76
CA PHE A 41 10.54 9.14 -9.34
C PHE A 41 9.26 8.38 -8.95
N LEU A 42 8.07 8.87 -9.31
CA LEU A 42 6.82 8.16 -9.02
C LEU A 42 6.74 6.75 -9.61
N PRO A 43 7.02 6.51 -10.91
CA PRO A 43 6.96 5.17 -11.46
C PRO A 43 8.03 4.25 -10.85
N ALA A 44 9.19 4.77 -10.43
CA ALA A 44 10.19 3.98 -9.69
C ALA A 44 9.65 3.53 -8.32
N VAL A 45 9.02 4.42 -7.56
CA VAL A 45 8.40 4.08 -6.26
C VAL A 45 7.24 3.10 -6.46
N TYR A 46 6.36 3.33 -7.43
CA TYR A 46 5.27 2.41 -7.73
C TYR A 46 5.76 1.05 -8.20
N THR A 47 6.84 0.99 -8.98
CA THR A 47 7.49 -0.28 -9.37
C THR A 47 8.00 -1.02 -8.14
N PHE A 48 8.65 -0.32 -7.20
CA PHE A 48 9.05 -0.91 -5.93
C PHE A 48 7.85 -1.44 -5.15
N VAL A 49 6.76 -0.66 -5.04
CA VAL A 49 5.53 -1.08 -4.37
C VAL A 49 4.93 -2.33 -5.00
N PHE A 50 4.92 -2.42 -6.33
CA PHE A 50 4.43 -3.60 -7.03
C PHE A 50 5.30 -4.84 -6.77
N VAL A 51 6.62 -4.70 -6.95
CA VAL A 51 7.58 -5.81 -6.82
C VAL A 51 7.67 -6.34 -5.39
N VAL A 52 7.52 -5.48 -4.39
CA VAL A 52 7.55 -5.88 -2.97
C VAL A 52 6.15 -6.23 -2.48
N GLY A 53 5.19 -5.32 -2.62
CA GLY A 53 3.86 -5.41 -2.03
C GLY A 53 3.05 -6.59 -2.56
N LEU A 54 3.09 -6.88 -3.87
CA LEU A 54 2.30 -7.97 -4.45
C LEU A 54 2.70 -9.34 -3.87
N PRO A 55 3.97 -9.81 -3.95
CA PRO A 55 4.32 -11.13 -3.44
C PRO A 55 4.20 -11.23 -1.93
N THR A 56 4.52 -10.18 -1.16
CA THR A 56 4.46 -10.24 0.31
C THR A 56 3.02 -10.31 0.82
N ASN A 57 2.11 -9.52 0.25
CA ASN A 57 0.70 -9.56 0.65
C ASN A 57 -0.01 -10.81 0.14
N ALA A 58 0.37 -11.32 -1.04
CA ALA A 58 -0.14 -12.60 -1.55
C ALA A 58 0.25 -13.76 -0.63
N LEU A 59 1.53 -13.81 -0.21
CA LEU A 59 2.00 -14.80 0.76
C LEU A 59 1.27 -14.65 2.10
N ALA A 60 1.10 -13.43 2.60
CA ALA A 60 0.41 -13.16 3.85
C ALA A 60 -1.04 -13.66 3.82
N LEU A 61 -1.78 -13.28 2.78
CA LEU A 61 -3.16 -13.71 2.59
C LEU A 61 -3.27 -15.24 2.51
N TRP A 62 -2.38 -15.89 1.75
CA TRP A 62 -2.34 -17.35 1.66
C TRP A 62 -2.08 -18.01 3.02
N VAL A 63 -1.11 -17.50 3.80
CA VAL A 63 -0.83 -18.02 5.15
C VAL A 63 -2.05 -17.88 6.05
N PHE A 64 -2.67 -16.70 6.09
CA PHE A 64 -3.79 -16.43 7.00
C PHE A 64 -5.05 -17.22 6.63
N LEU A 65 -5.30 -17.48 5.35
CA LEU A 65 -6.46 -18.25 4.89
C LEU A 65 -6.26 -19.76 5.06
N PHE A 66 -5.08 -20.28 4.70
CA PHE A 66 -4.87 -21.72 4.52
C PHE A 66 -3.90 -22.37 5.52
N ARG A 67 -3.04 -21.60 6.21
CA ARG A 67 -1.99 -22.16 7.09
C ARG A 67 -2.21 -21.83 8.57
N THR A 68 -2.93 -20.77 8.88
CA THR A 68 -3.29 -20.43 10.26
C THR A 68 -4.40 -21.35 10.80
N LYS A 69 -4.01 -22.30 11.64
CA LYS A 69 -4.91 -23.33 12.22
C LYS A 69 -5.93 -22.76 13.22
N LYS A 70 -5.57 -21.70 13.96
CA LYS A 70 -6.45 -21.04 14.94
C LYS A 70 -6.87 -19.68 14.40
N ARG A 71 -8.16 -19.51 14.09
CA ARG A 71 -8.73 -18.24 13.62
C ARG A 71 -8.81 -17.22 14.75
N HIS A 72 -7.67 -16.58 15.06
CA HIS A 72 -7.63 -15.48 16.02
C HIS A 72 -8.13 -14.17 15.34
N PRO A 73 -8.85 -13.29 16.07
CA PRO A 73 -9.31 -11.99 15.56
C PRO A 73 -8.25 -11.17 14.80
N SER A 74 -7.03 -11.08 15.35
CA SER A 74 -5.92 -10.38 14.67
C SER A 74 -5.57 -10.98 13.30
N SER A 75 -5.66 -12.31 13.14
CA SER A 75 -5.38 -12.96 11.85
C SER A 75 -6.45 -12.63 10.82
N ILE A 76 -7.71 -12.41 11.26
CA ILE A 76 -8.80 -11.96 10.37
C ILE A 76 -8.51 -10.53 9.89
N TYR A 77 -8.18 -9.60 10.80
CA TYR A 77 -7.86 -8.23 10.41
C TYR A 77 -6.62 -8.15 9.51
N MET A 78 -5.56 -8.92 9.81
CA MET A 78 -4.37 -8.98 8.94
C MET A 78 -4.66 -9.60 7.57
N ALA A 79 -5.55 -10.59 7.47
CA ALA A 79 -5.97 -11.14 6.18
C ALA A 79 -6.73 -10.11 5.34
N ASN A 80 -7.63 -9.34 5.97
CA ASN A 80 -8.35 -8.29 5.25
C ASN A 80 -7.45 -7.11 4.86
N LEU A 81 -6.47 -6.75 5.70
CA LEU A 81 -5.44 -5.77 5.35
C LEU A 81 -4.65 -6.21 4.11
N ALA A 82 -4.14 -7.45 4.11
CA ALA A 82 -3.44 -8.01 2.95
C ALA A 82 -4.32 -8.11 1.70
N LEU A 83 -5.63 -8.38 1.86
CA LEU A 83 -6.58 -8.36 0.75
C LEU A 83 -6.77 -6.95 0.17
N ALA A 84 -6.91 -5.93 1.02
CA ALA A 84 -7.00 -4.53 0.59
C ALA A 84 -5.75 -4.09 -0.18
N ASP A 85 -4.56 -4.45 0.32
CA ASP A 85 -3.30 -4.19 -0.35
C ASP A 85 -3.22 -4.85 -1.73
N LEU A 86 -3.61 -6.12 -1.85
CA LEU A 86 -3.61 -6.82 -3.14
C LEU A 86 -4.58 -6.21 -4.14
N LEU A 87 -5.79 -5.87 -3.69
CA LEU A 87 -6.80 -5.22 -4.53
C LEU A 87 -6.34 -3.86 -5.04
N PHE A 88 -5.46 -3.16 -4.32
CA PHE A 88 -4.80 -1.95 -4.78
C PHE A 88 -3.61 -2.22 -5.71
N VAL A 89 -2.66 -3.05 -5.26
CA VAL A 89 -1.38 -3.27 -5.94
C VAL A 89 -1.56 -3.89 -7.33
N ILE A 90 -2.62 -4.67 -7.57
CA ILE A 90 -2.92 -5.23 -8.90
C ILE A 90 -3.13 -4.14 -9.98
N TRP A 91 -3.58 -2.94 -9.60
CA TRP A 91 -3.79 -1.82 -10.54
C TRP A 91 -2.57 -0.93 -10.74
N ILE A 92 -1.54 -1.06 -9.89
CA ILE A 92 -0.32 -0.26 -9.96
C ILE A 92 0.41 -0.31 -11.31
N PRO A 93 0.46 -1.45 -12.06
CA PRO A 93 1.05 -1.48 -13.39
C PRO A 93 0.49 -0.43 -14.35
N LEU A 94 -0.83 -0.18 -14.31
CA LEU A 94 -1.46 0.88 -15.13
C LEU A 94 -0.99 2.28 -14.70
N LYS A 95 -0.80 2.49 -13.38
CA LYS A 95 -0.27 3.74 -12.85
C LYS A 95 1.19 3.98 -13.23
N ILE A 96 1.99 2.92 -13.27
CA ILE A 96 3.39 2.98 -13.72
C ILE A 96 3.43 3.37 -15.20
N ASP A 97 2.67 2.67 -16.05
CA ASP A 97 2.61 2.97 -17.48
C ASP A 97 2.16 4.41 -17.75
N TYR A 98 1.13 4.89 -17.03
CA TYR A 98 0.66 6.27 -17.08
C TYR A 98 1.79 7.29 -16.87
N HIS A 99 2.56 7.14 -15.79
CA HIS A 99 3.64 8.06 -15.47
C HIS A 99 4.82 7.95 -16.46
N LEU A 100 5.15 6.74 -16.92
CA LEU A 100 6.21 6.52 -17.91
C LEU A 100 5.84 7.10 -19.30
N ASN A 101 4.55 7.14 -19.62
CA ASN A 101 4.01 7.75 -20.83
C ASN A 101 3.80 9.28 -20.71
N GLY A 102 4.47 9.93 -19.76
CA GLY A 102 4.40 11.38 -19.61
C GLY A 102 3.10 11.89 -19.01
N ASN A 103 2.47 11.09 -18.13
CA ASN A 103 1.18 11.37 -17.50
C ASN A 103 0.02 11.42 -18.52
N ASP A 104 0.07 10.57 -19.55
CA ASP A 104 -1.02 10.39 -20.53
C ASP A 104 -1.77 9.09 -20.29
N TRP A 105 -3.01 9.21 -19.80
CA TRP A 105 -3.92 8.12 -19.47
C TRP A 105 -4.68 7.67 -20.72
N LYS A 106 -4.47 6.41 -21.11
CA LYS A 106 -4.99 5.84 -22.37
C LYS A 106 -6.10 4.81 -22.18
N TYR A 107 -6.46 4.51 -20.93
CA TYR A 107 -7.32 3.39 -20.58
C TYR A 107 -8.80 3.77 -20.37
N GLY A 108 -9.11 5.07 -20.48
CA GLY A 108 -10.46 5.60 -20.31
C GLY A 108 -10.84 5.89 -18.85
N ASP A 109 -11.85 6.74 -18.68
CA ASP A 109 -12.27 7.29 -17.38
C ASP A 109 -12.74 6.20 -16.40
N GLY A 110 -13.40 5.15 -16.91
CA GLY A 110 -13.84 4.02 -16.08
C GLY A 110 -12.69 3.32 -15.35
N LEU A 111 -11.58 3.04 -16.05
CA LEU A 111 -10.41 2.44 -15.41
C LEU A 111 -9.65 3.44 -14.53
N CYS A 112 -9.67 4.73 -14.86
CA CYS A 112 -9.12 5.77 -13.98
C CYS A 112 -9.87 5.78 -12.63
N LYS A 113 -11.21 5.78 -12.67
CA LYS A 113 -12.06 5.70 -11.48
C LYS A 113 -11.81 4.45 -10.65
N VAL A 114 -11.64 3.29 -11.29
CA VAL A 114 -11.28 2.03 -10.61
C VAL A 114 -9.94 2.17 -9.88
N LEU A 115 -8.90 2.65 -10.57
CA LEU A 115 -7.56 2.84 -9.99
C LEU A 115 -7.60 3.79 -8.78
N VAL A 116 -8.27 4.93 -8.93
CA VAL A 116 -8.45 5.94 -7.88
C VAL A 116 -9.23 5.38 -6.70
N GLY A 117 -10.33 4.68 -6.98
CA GLY A 117 -11.19 4.05 -5.98
C GLY A 117 -10.46 2.99 -5.16
N PHE A 118 -9.67 2.12 -5.79
CA PHE A 118 -8.86 1.13 -5.06
C PHE A 118 -7.68 1.75 -4.31
N PHE A 119 -7.10 2.86 -4.79
CA PHE A 119 -6.06 3.59 -4.07
C PHE A 119 -6.60 4.18 -2.74
N TYR A 120 -7.67 4.98 -2.80
CA TYR A 120 -8.26 5.56 -1.59
C TYR A 120 -8.98 4.53 -0.74
N GLY A 121 -9.62 3.55 -1.38
CA GLY A 121 -10.20 2.39 -0.71
C GLY A 121 -9.16 1.67 0.15
N ASN A 122 -7.99 1.35 -0.41
CA ASN A 122 -6.90 0.76 0.35
C ASN A 122 -6.42 1.67 1.49
N MET A 123 -6.25 2.97 1.24
CA MET A 123 -5.82 3.91 2.26
C MET A 123 -6.73 3.88 3.51
N TYR A 124 -8.04 4.02 3.33
CA TYR A 124 -8.99 4.04 4.45
C TYR A 124 -9.21 2.66 5.07
N CYS A 125 -9.23 1.61 4.24
CA CYS A 125 -9.33 0.22 4.71
C CYS A 125 -8.11 -0.14 5.58
N SER A 126 -6.91 0.25 5.15
CA SER A 126 -5.67 0.03 5.88
C SER A 126 -5.68 0.70 7.25
N MET A 127 -6.04 2.00 7.30
CA MET A 127 -6.13 2.72 8.58
C MET A 127 -7.14 2.07 9.53
N ALA A 128 -8.32 1.68 9.03
CA ALA A 128 -9.35 1.04 9.83
C ALA A 128 -8.88 -0.32 10.38
N PHE A 129 -8.27 -1.18 9.55
CA PHE A 129 -7.77 -2.47 10.00
C PHE A 129 -6.57 -2.35 10.94
N ILE A 130 -5.67 -1.39 10.73
CA ILE A 130 -4.57 -1.08 11.67
C ILE A 130 -5.14 -0.65 13.03
N ALA A 131 -6.19 0.17 13.05
CA ALA A 131 -6.87 0.55 14.29
C ALA A 131 -7.49 -0.68 14.99
N CYS A 132 -8.19 -1.54 14.26
CA CYS A 132 -8.74 -2.79 14.81
C CYS A 132 -7.66 -3.73 15.35
N ILE A 133 -6.54 -3.87 14.63
CA ILE A 133 -5.39 -4.64 15.09
C ILE A 133 -4.86 -4.03 16.40
N SER A 134 -4.71 -2.72 16.47
CA SER A 134 -4.20 -2.01 17.66
C SER A 134 -5.08 -2.23 18.89
N VAL A 135 -6.40 -2.10 18.75
CA VAL A 135 -7.37 -2.41 19.81
C VAL A 135 -7.30 -3.88 20.22
N GLN A 136 -7.26 -4.79 19.25
CA GLN A 136 -7.20 -6.23 19.52
C GLN A 136 -5.91 -6.61 20.27
N ARG A 137 -4.79 -5.95 19.95
CA ARG A 137 -3.52 -6.15 20.65
C ARG A 137 -3.58 -5.67 22.09
N TYR A 138 -4.22 -4.53 22.34
CA TYR A 138 -4.49 -4.04 23.68
C TYR A 138 -5.33 -5.06 24.48
N TRP A 139 -6.46 -5.51 23.94
CA TRP A 139 -7.31 -6.50 24.61
C TRP A 139 -6.60 -7.82 24.90
N ALA A 140 -5.73 -8.29 24.00
CA ALA A 140 -4.94 -9.50 24.22
C ALA A 140 -3.92 -9.36 25.37
N VAL A 141 -3.54 -8.14 25.74
CA VAL A 141 -2.69 -7.87 26.90
C VAL A 141 -3.50 -7.85 28.20
N VAL A 142 -4.65 -7.16 28.21
CA VAL A 142 -5.45 -6.94 29.42
C VAL A 142 -6.38 -8.11 29.77
N TYR A 143 -6.99 -8.75 28.77
CA TYR A 143 -8.00 -9.80 28.96
C TYR A 143 -7.59 -11.10 28.26
N PRO A 144 -6.65 -11.88 28.84
CA PRO A 144 -6.22 -13.14 28.25
C PRO A 144 -7.35 -14.20 28.27
N MET A 145 -8.06 -14.32 27.15
CA MET A 145 -8.80 -15.51 26.69
C MET A 145 -9.95 -16.09 27.58
N SER A 146 -11.00 -15.32 27.89
CA SER A 146 -12.27 -15.95 28.35
C SER A 146 -13.30 -16.20 27.24
N GLN A 147 -13.17 -15.56 26.05
CA GLN A 147 -14.27 -15.54 25.06
C GLN A 147 -13.82 -15.62 23.58
N HIS A 148 -12.87 -16.49 23.27
CA HIS A 148 -12.21 -16.55 21.95
C HIS A 148 -13.16 -16.67 20.74
N GLN A 149 -14.19 -17.53 20.81
CA GLN A 149 -15.16 -17.70 19.71
C GLN A 149 -16.01 -16.45 19.47
N ARG A 150 -16.55 -15.83 20.53
CA ARG A 150 -17.33 -14.57 20.41
C ARG A 150 -16.49 -13.44 19.82
N SER A 151 -15.22 -13.35 20.21
CA SER A 151 -14.28 -12.36 19.69
C SER A 151 -13.98 -12.57 18.20
N THR A 152 -14.00 -13.82 17.72
CA THR A 152 -13.77 -14.16 16.30
C THR A 152 -14.96 -13.76 15.43
N CYS A 153 -16.20 -14.08 15.85
CA CYS A 153 -17.40 -13.62 15.13
C CYS A 153 -17.46 -12.10 15.06
N LEU A 154 -17.15 -11.42 16.17
CA LEU A 154 -17.07 -9.95 16.20
C LEU A 154 -16.05 -9.43 15.18
N ALA A 155 -14.87 -10.04 15.09
CA ALA A 155 -13.85 -9.62 14.13
C ALA A 155 -14.30 -9.78 12.68
N VAL A 156 -15.02 -10.85 12.35
CA VAL A 156 -15.62 -11.03 11.02
C VAL A 156 -16.67 -9.94 10.76
N SER A 157 -17.61 -9.73 11.69
CA SER A 157 -18.66 -8.72 11.54
C SER A 157 -18.08 -7.31 11.38
N VAL A 158 -17.07 -6.96 12.18
CA VAL A 158 -16.34 -5.68 12.07
C VAL A 158 -15.64 -5.58 10.71
N SER A 159 -15.01 -6.64 10.23
CA SER A 159 -14.35 -6.63 8.92
C SER A 159 -15.36 -6.43 7.78
N VAL A 160 -16.51 -7.11 7.82
CA VAL A 160 -17.59 -6.92 6.84
C VAL A 160 -18.12 -5.49 6.90
N ALA A 161 -18.32 -4.94 8.10
CA ALA A 161 -18.77 -3.56 8.28
C ALA A 161 -17.75 -2.55 7.72
N ILE A 162 -16.45 -2.79 7.93
CA ILE A 162 -15.38 -1.96 7.33
C ILE A 162 -15.43 -2.03 5.81
N TRP A 163 -15.56 -3.21 5.21
CA TRP A 163 -15.67 -3.35 3.75
C TRP A 163 -16.89 -2.62 3.18
N VAL A 164 -18.06 -2.79 3.80
CA VAL A 164 -19.27 -2.07 3.39
C VAL A 164 -19.09 -0.57 3.52
N LEU A 165 -18.55 -0.11 4.65
CA LEU A 165 -18.29 1.32 4.88
C LEU A 165 -17.30 1.87 3.85
N VAL A 166 -16.18 1.18 3.62
CA VAL A 166 -15.15 1.59 2.63
C VAL A 166 -15.73 1.64 1.22
N TRP A 167 -16.56 0.67 0.86
CA TRP A 167 -17.26 0.68 -0.42
C TRP A 167 -18.19 1.90 -0.52
N LEU A 168 -19.02 2.16 0.49
CA LEU A 168 -19.93 3.32 0.51
C LEU A 168 -19.19 4.66 0.43
N ILE A 169 -18.12 4.84 1.20
CA ILE A 169 -17.32 6.08 1.17
C ILE A 169 -16.48 6.21 -0.11
N THR A 170 -16.30 5.17 -0.91
CA THR A 170 -15.59 5.30 -2.19
C THR A 170 -16.53 5.55 -3.37
N ILE A 171 -17.85 5.32 -3.22
CA ILE A 171 -18.87 5.61 -4.25
C ILE A 171 -18.72 7.02 -4.85
N PRO A 172 -18.56 8.12 -4.06
CA PRO A 172 -18.45 9.46 -4.64
C PRO A 172 -17.29 9.63 -5.64
N LEU A 173 -16.21 8.86 -5.52
CA LEU A 173 -15.07 8.90 -6.45
C LEU A 173 -15.44 8.41 -7.85
N TYR A 174 -16.48 7.58 -7.97
CA TYR A 174 -16.98 7.06 -9.24
C TYR A 174 -18.04 7.99 -9.88
N CYS A 175 -18.58 8.94 -9.12
CA CYS A 175 -19.71 9.78 -9.53
C CYS A 175 -19.30 11.04 -10.31
N TYR A 176 -18.01 11.38 -10.38
CA TYR A 176 -17.50 12.52 -11.15
C TYR A 176 -16.28 12.10 -11.97
N ASP A 177 -15.94 12.88 -12.99
CA ASP A 177 -14.88 12.52 -13.94
C ASP A 177 -13.51 12.60 -13.27
N GLN A 178 -12.76 11.50 -13.38
CA GLN A 178 -11.38 11.43 -12.90
C GLN A 178 -10.40 11.64 -14.05
N GLU A 179 -10.82 11.35 -15.29
CA GLU A 179 -10.07 11.67 -16.50
C GLU A 179 -10.33 13.12 -16.96
N VAL A 180 -9.25 13.87 -17.12
CA VAL A 180 -9.29 15.25 -17.61
C VAL A 180 -8.36 15.41 -18.80
N ASN A 181 -8.91 15.87 -19.93
CA ASN A 181 -8.14 16.25 -21.10
C ASN A 181 -7.45 17.59 -20.86
N ILE A 182 -6.16 17.68 -21.18
CA ILE A 182 -5.33 18.90 -21.08
C ILE A 182 -4.89 19.30 -22.49
N PRO A 183 -5.66 20.13 -23.23
CA PRO A 183 -5.42 20.41 -24.64
C PRO A 183 -4.06 21.07 -24.93
N ASN A 184 -3.58 21.92 -24.02
CA ASN A 184 -2.30 22.62 -24.15
C ASN A 184 -1.08 21.72 -23.84
N MET A 185 -1.31 20.49 -23.39
CA MET A 185 -0.27 19.47 -23.22
C MET A 185 -0.49 18.24 -24.11
N CYS A 186 -1.64 18.12 -24.77
CA CYS A 186 -2.03 16.96 -25.55
C CYS A 186 -1.99 15.63 -24.77
N ILE A 187 -2.34 15.67 -23.48
CA ILE A 187 -2.41 14.51 -22.60
C ILE A 187 -3.77 14.44 -21.91
N ARG A 188 -4.13 13.25 -21.46
CA ARG A 188 -5.27 13.04 -20.56
C ARG A 188 -4.76 12.62 -19.20
N THR A 189 -4.98 13.42 -18.17
CA THR A 189 -4.55 13.08 -16.81
C THR A 189 -5.60 12.24 -16.10
N CYS A 190 -5.16 11.35 -15.22
CA CYS A 190 -6.04 10.58 -14.34
C CYS A 190 -5.88 11.07 -12.89
N HIS A 191 -6.93 11.67 -12.32
CA HIS A 191 -7.03 12.23 -10.96
C HIS A 191 -6.08 13.39 -10.61
N ASP A 192 -4.96 13.52 -11.31
CA ASP A 192 -3.94 14.55 -11.12
C ASP A 192 -4.50 15.97 -11.29
N VAL A 193 -5.51 16.17 -12.15
CA VAL A 193 -6.18 17.46 -12.35
C VAL A 193 -7.67 17.29 -12.09
N THR A 194 -8.24 18.15 -11.24
CA THR A 194 -9.69 18.22 -10.99
C THR A 194 -10.31 19.30 -11.86
N ARG A 195 -11.45 19.00 -12.50
CA ARG A 195 -12.22 20.01 -13.26
C ARG A 195 -12.72 21.12 -12.34
N PRO A 196 -12.56 22.41 -12.70
CA PRO A 196 -13.13 23.52 -11.94
C PRO A 196 -14.62 23.38 -11.61
N SER A 197 -15.42 22.85 -12.55
CA SER A 197 -16.84 22.54 -12.40
C SER A 197 -17.14 21.52 -11.29
N GLN A 198 -16.23 20.57 -11.06
CA GLN A 198 -16.38 19.48 -10.08
C GLN A 198 -15.65 19.77 -8.75
N ARG A 199 -14.96 20.91 -8.64
CA ARG A 199 -14.15 21.30 -7.48
C ARG A 199 -14.87 21.18 -6.14
N LYS A 200 -16.10 21.67 -6.04
CA LYS A 200 -16.86 21.67 -4.77
C LYS A 200 -17.16 20.24 -4.30
N THR A 201 -17.52 19.36 -5.23
CA THR A 201 -17.79 17.95 -4.96
C THR A 201 -16.52 17.23 -4.51
N ALA A 202 -15.42 17.41 -5.25
CA ALA A 202 -14.13 16.83 -4.90
C ALA A 202 -13.62 17.33 -3.53
N ALA A 203 -13.68 18.65 -3.30
CA ALA A 203 -13.26 19.24 -2.03
C ALA A 203 -14.13 18.76 -0.87
N GLY A 204 -15.46 18.75 -1.01
CA GLY A 204 -16.36 18.21 0.03
C GLY A 204 -15.99 16.78 0.40
N TYR A 205 -15.78 15.92 -0.60
CA TYR A 205 -15.36 14.54 -0.40
C TYR A 205 -14.01 14.43 0.35
N PHE A 206 -12.95 15.02 -0.20
CA PHE A 206 -11.60 14.84 0.32
C PHE A 206 -11.36 15.56 1.65
N LEU A 207 -12.08 16.66 1.93
CA LEU A 207 -12.03 17.30 3.24
C LEU A 207 -12.73 16.45 4.30
N THR A 208 -13.91 15.90 4.00
CA THR A 208 -14.60 14.99 4.91
C THR A 208 -13.77 13.74 5.17
N MET A 209 -13.24 13.11 4.12
CA MET A 209 -12.50 11.87 4.24
C MET A 209 -11.09 12.06 4.80
N GLY A 210 -10.40 13.14 4.42
CA GLY A 210 -9.11 13.53 5.00
C GLY A 210 -9.21 13.93 6.47
N THR A 211 -10.41 14.33 6.94
CA THR A 211 -10.65 14.60 8.37
C THR A 211 -11.12 13.34 9.08
N LEU A 212 -12.30 12.82 8.75
CA LEU A 212 -12.90 11.70 9.48
C LEU A 212 -12.15 10.39 9.25
N GLY A 213 -11.82 10.09 7.98
CA GLY A 213 -11.15 8.86 7.58
C GLY A 213 -9.74 8.72 8.12
N PHE A 214 -9.06 9.84 8.40
CA PHE A 214 -7.72 9.85 8.98
C PHE A 214 -7.71 10.06 10.49
N VAL A 215 -8.43 11.06 11.01
CA VAL A 215 -8.37 11.42 12.43
C VAL A 215 -8.95 10.32 13.30
N VAL A 216 -10.08 9.71 12.92
CA VAL A 216 -10.73 8.68 13.74
C VAL A 216 -9.83 7.45 13.94
N PRO A 217 -9.29 6.80 12.89
CA PRO A 217 -8.36 5.69 13.09
C PRO A 217 -7.07 6.08 13.83
N THR A 218 -6.56 7.29 13.59
CA THR A 218 -5.36 7.80 14.28
C THR A 218 -5.58 7.89 15.78
N VAL A 219 -6.69 8.52 16.21
CA VAL A 219 -7.04 8.66 17.63
C VAL A 219 -7.24 7.29 18.27
N VAL A 220 -7.93 6.36 17.59
CA VAL A 220 -8.12 4.98 18.08
C VAL A 220 -6.78 4.27 18.25
N CYS A 221 -5.84 4.40 17.30
CA CYS A 221 -4.51 3.82 17.40
C CYS A 221 -3.73 4.39 18.60
N ILE A 222 -3.71 5.72 18.75
CA ILE A 222 -3.02 6.41 19.85
C ILE A 222 -3.55 5.94 21.20
N ILE A 223 -4.88 5.98 21.40
CA ILE A 223 -5.51 5.54 22.65
C ILE A 223 -5.18 4.07 22.94
N SER A 224 -5.34 3.19 21.94
CA SER A 224 -5.08 1.75 22.10
C SER A 224 -3.63 1.48 22.51
N TYR A 225 -2.66 2.19 21.93
CA TYR A 225 -1.25 2.02 22.25
C TYR A 225 -0.86 2.61 23.60
N VAL A 226 -1.41 3.77 23.98
CA VAL A 226 -1.20 4.33 25.31
C VAL A 226 -1.72 3.36 26.38
N LEU A 227 -2.93 2.81 26.19
CA LEU A 227 -3.50 1.83 27.12
C LEU A 227 -2.71 0.52 27.14
N MET A 228 -2.25 0.03 25.98
CA MET A 228 -1.40 -1.16 25.88
C MET A 228 -0.07 -0.99 26.60
N LEU A 229 0.56 0.18 26.49
CA LEU A 229 1.83 0.48 27.18
C LEU A 229 1.64 0.54 28.70
N ARG A 230 0.57 1.19 29.19
CA ARG A 230 0.25 1.24 30.62
C ARG A 230 0.04 -0.17 31.20
N ALA A 231 -0.80 -0.98 30.54
CA ALA A 231 -1.06 -2.36 30.97
C ALA A 231 0.22 -3.23 31.02
N LEU A 232 1.18 -2.97 30.12
CA LEU A 232 2.48 -3.66 30.13
C LEU A 232 3.44 -3.15 31.21
N GLN A 233 3.33 -1.89 31.63
CA GLN A 233 4.12 -1.31 32.72
C GLN A 233 3.65 -1.80 34.09
N ASP A 234 2.34 -1.99 34.27
CA ASP A 234 1.79 -2.47 35.55
C ASP A 234 2.20 -3.92 35.89
N SER A 235 2.76 -4.65 34.92
CA SER A 235 3.11 -6.08 35.05
C SER A 235 4.62 -6.36 34.91
N MET A 236 5.48 -5.45 35.39
CA MET A 236 6.95 -5.45 35.16
C MET A 236 7.75 -6.64 35.74
N GLY A 237 7.13 -7.58 36.46
CA GLY A 237 7.84 -8.69 37.13
C GLY A 237 7.97 -10.01 36.33
N ASP A 238 7.27 -10.18 35.21
CA ASP A 238 7.17 -11.48 34.51
C ASP A 238 8.00 -11.54 33.20
N PRO A 239 8.93 -12.50 33.03
CA PRO A 239 9.72 -12.65 31.80
C PRO A 239 8.89 -12.95 30.54
N THR A 240 7.69 -13.55 30.68
CA THR A 240 6.76 -13.73 29.54
C THR A 240 6.19 -12.40 29.04
N ILE A 241 6.10 -11.41 29.92
CA ILE A 241 5.63 -10.06 29.64
C ILE A 241 6.70 -9.24 28.91
N ALA A 242 7.99 -9.50 29.17
CA ALA A 242 9.08 -8.88 28.41
C ALA A 242 9.00 -9.20 26.90
N LYS A 243 8.67 -10.44 26.53
CA LYS A 243 8.46 -10.84 25.12
C LYS A 243 7.23 -10.17 24.51
N LYS A 244 6.12 -10.07 25.25
CA LYS A 244 4.91 -9.35 24.81
C LYS A 244 5.18 -7.85 24.62
N ARG A 245 5.93 -7.24 25.55
CA ARG A 245 6.35 -5.83 25.48
C ARG A 245 7.20 -5.54 24.27
N ARG A 246 8.20 -6.39 23.97
CA ARG A 246 9.02 -6.22 22.76
C ARG A 246 8.17 -6.25 21.48
N LYS A 247 7.24 -7.22 21.36
CA LYS A 247 6.32 -7.28 20.21
C LYS A 247 5.43 -6.04 20.11
N ALA A 248 4.93 -5.55 21.25
CA ALA A 248 4.10 -4.35 21.33
C ALA A 248 4.87 -3.09 20.89
N VAL A 249 6.09 -2.90 21.40
CA VAL A 249 6.96 -1.75 21.01
C VAL A 249 7.28 -1.78 19.52
N VAL A 250 7.64 -2.94 18.97
CA VAL A 250 7.94 -3.05 17.54
C VAL A 250 6.70 -2.75 16.68
N LEU A 251 5.51 -3.21 17.10
CA LEU A 251 4.26 -2.87 16.43
C LEU A 251 3.99 -1.36 16.46
N ILE A 252 4.15 -0.72 17.62
CA ILE A 252 3.99 0.74 17.77
C ILE A 252 4.94 1.48 16.83
N ILE A 253 6.22 1.09 16.80
CA ILE A 253 7.22 1.70 15.91
C ILE A 253 6.81 1.51 14.44
N THR A 254 6.37 0.31 14.06
CA THR A 254 5.96 0.02 12.68
C THR A 254 4.77 0.88 12.26
N VAL A 255 3.75 0.98 13.11
CA VAL A 255 2.56 1.79 12.83
C VAL A 255 2.89 3.28 12.86
N LEU A 256 3.72 3.74 13.79
CA LEU A 256 4.19 5.13 13.82
C LEU A 256 4.93 5.49 12.53
N LEU A 257 5.80 4.61 12.01
CA LEU A 257 6.47 4.81 10.73
C LEU A 257 5.48 4.91 9.56
N MET A 258 4.45 4.07 9.52
CA MET A 258 3.38 4.18 8.52
C MET A 258 2.64 5.52 8.61
N PHE A 259 2.30 5.97 9.83
CA PHE A 259 1.65 7.27 10.01
C PHE A 259 2.55 8.42 9.57
N ILE A 260 3.82 8.44 9.97
CA ILE A 260 4.76 9.51 9.64
C ILE A 260 5.06 9.56 8.14
N VAL A 261 5.22 8.41 7.48
CA VAL A 261 5.67 8.35 6.08
C VAL A 261 4.52 8.29 5.09
N CYS A 262 3.50 7.47 5.37
CA CYS A 262 2.47 7.11 4.39
C CYS A 262 1.17 7.92 4.58
N PHE A 263 0.66 8.01 5.81
CA PHE A 263 -0.70 8.50 6.06
C PHE A 263 -0.78 9.99 6.39
N THR A 264 0.02 10.47 7.35
CA THR A 264 -0.05 11.86 7.80
C THR A 264 0.35 12.85 6.70
N PRO A 265 1.47 12.67 5.96
CA PRO A 265 1.85 13.61 4.92
C PRO A 265 0.84 13.68 3.78
N SER A 266 0.27 12.54 3.37
CA SER A 266 -0.72 12.49 2.29
C SER A 266 -2.03 13.15 2.71
N ASN A 267 -2.55 12.86 3.90
CA ASN A 267 -3.80 13.45 4.38
C ASN A 267 -3.66 14.94 4.70
N ILE A 268 -2.54 15.39 5.27
CA ILE A 268 -2.29 16.83 5.47
C ILE A 268 -2.22 17.56 4.13
N MET A 269 -1.47 17.02 3.16
CA MET A 269 -1.35 17.65 1.84
C MET A 269 -2.67 17.60 1.07
N LEU A 270 -3.46 16.55 1.21
CA LEU A 270 -4.81 16.44 0.65
C LEU A 270 -5.71 17.56 1.21
N LEU A 271 -5.76 17.72 2.54
CA LEU A 271 -6.52 18.77 3.19
C LEU A 271 -6.05 20.16 2.73
N ALA A 272 -4.74 20.41 2.76
CA ALA A 272 -4.16 21.68 2.33
C ALA A 272 -4.49 21.96 0.85
N HIS A 273 -4.35 20.98 -0.03
CA HIS A 273 -4.65 21.12 -1.46
C HIS A 273 -6.12 21.53 -1.67
N TYR A 274 -7.07 20.82 -1.07
CA TYR A 274 -8.50 21.11 -1.29
C TYR A 274 -9.00 22.37 -0.56
N ILE A 275 -8.40 22.75 0.58
CA ILE A 275 -8.67 24.05 1.22
C ILE A 275 -8.22 25.20 0.31
N LEU A 276 -6.98 25.13 -0.20
CA LEU A 276 -6.43 26.16 -1.09
C LEU A 276 -7.20 26.20 -2.41
N LEU A 277 -7.62 25.03 -2.92
CA LEU A 277 -8.46 24.92 -4.11
C LEU A 277 -9.80 25.64 -3.95
N LEU A 278 -10.48 25.49 -2.80
CA LEU A 278 -11.72 26.20 -2.48
C LEU A 278 -11.51 27.70 -2.26
N GLY A 279 -10.39 28.09 -1.65
CA GLY A 279 -10.03 29.50 -1.44
C GLY A 279 -9.51 30.22 -2.69
N GLU A 280 -9.43 29.52 -3.83
CA GLU A 280 -8.87 30.02 -5.09
C GLU A 280 -7.44 30.54 -4.95
N VAL A 281 -6.71 30.01 -3.96
CA VAL A 281 -5.34 30.42 -3.66
C VAL A 281 -4.39 29.60 -4.52
N VAL A 282 -3.60 30.29 -5.34
CA VAL A 282 -2.52 29.69 -6.12
C VAL A 282 -1.48 29.09 -5.18
N SER A 283 -1.25 27.78 -5.30
CA SER A 283 -0.29 27.04 -4.50
C SER A 283 0.69 26.27 -5.37
N ASN A 284 1.98 26.47 -5.09
CA ASN A 284 3.07 25.74 -5.74
C ASN A 284 3.33 24.37 -5.07
N GLY A 285 2.46 23.97 -4.13
CA GLY A 285 2.60 22.75 -3.33
C GLY A 285 2.17 21.45 -4.00
N TYR A 286 1.76 21.47 -5.27
CA TYR A 286 1.25 20.28 -5.95
C TYR A 286 2.29 19.17 -6.12
N GLY A 287 3.55 19.51 -6.41
CA GLY A 287 4.64 18.52 -6.45
C GLY A 287 4.78 17.79 -5.12
N PHE A 288 4.67 18.51 -4.00
CA PHE A 288 4.64 17.90 -2.67
C PHE A 288 3.40 17.03 -2.46
N TYR A 289 2.22 17.47 -2.89
CA TYR A 289 0.97 16.71 -2.79
C TYR A 289 1.05 15.36 -3.53
N ILE A 290 1.48 15.36 -4.79
CA ILE A 290 1.64 14.12 -5.54
C ILE A 290 2.73 13.23 -4.92
N THR A 291 3.81 13.82 -4.42
CA THR A 291 4.87 13.06 -3.74
C THR A 291 4.32 12.35 -2.50
N THR A 292 3.56 13.05 -1.65
CA THR A 292 3.01 12.42 -0.44
C THR A 292 1.94 11.38 -0.75
N LEU A 293 1.13 11.58 -1.79
CA LEU A 293 0.22 10.54 -2.30
C LEU A 293 0.97 9.30 -2.81
N CYS A 294 2.11 9.48 -3.45
CA CYS A 294 2.95 8.37 -3.87
C CYS A 294 3.54 7.63 -2.67
N LEU A 295 4.07 8.35 -1.68
CA LEU A 295 4.56 7.75 -0.44
C LEU A 295 3.47 7.02 0.34
N ALA A 296 2.20 7.43 0.24
CA ALA A 296 1.08 6.72 0.84
C ALA A 296 0.97 5.26 0.36
N SER A 297 1.35 4.97 -0.89
CA SER A 297 1.33 3.60 -1.44
C SER A 297 2.39 2.67 -0.85
N LEU A 298 3.37 3.21 -0.12
CA LEU A 298 4.35 2.39 0.59
C LEU A 298 3.74 1.65 1.77
N ASN A 299 2.52 2.00 2.24
CA ASN A 299 1.83 1.28 3.31
C ASN A 299 1.82 -0.24 3.06
N SER A 300 1.44 -0.65 1.85
CA SER A 300 1.36 -2.05 1.43
C SER A 300 2.71 -2.78 1.49
N CYS A 301 3.83 -2.06 1.50
CA CYS A 301 5.18 -2.63 1.67
C CYS A 301 5.59 -2.73 3.14
N VAL A 302 5.00 -1.90 4.01
CA VAL A 302 5.28 -1.89 5.45
C VAL A 302 4.36 -2.86 6.20
N ASP A 303 3.16 -3.15 5.69
CA ASP A 303 2.21 -4.11 6.30
C ASP A 303 2.79 -5.52 6.55
N PRO A 304 3.65 -6.10 5.68
CA PRO A 304 4.37 -7.33 5.97
C PRO A 304 5.17 -7.35 7.27
N PHE A 305 5.66 -6.20 7.74
CA PHE A 305 6.31 -6.09 9.05
C PHE A 305 5.32 -6.27 10.18
N ILE A 306 4.12 -5.68 10.08
CA ILE A 306 3.01 -5.92 11.04
C ILE A 306 2.72 -7.42 11.10
N TYR A 307 2.57 -8.08 9.95
CA TYR A 307 2.30 -9.52 9.89
C TYR A 307 3.42 -10.35 10.55
N TYR A 308 4.68 -10.02 10.26
CA TYR A 308 5.85 -10.74 10.78
C TYR A 308 6.01 -10.65 12.30
N PHE A 309 5.67 -9.50 12.90
CA PHE A 309 5.81 -9.30 14.34
C PHE A 309 4.60 -9.81 15.13
N ILE A 310 3.40 -9.79 14.54
CA ILE A 310 2.17 -10.24 15.18
C ILE A 310 1.98 -11.76 15.01
N SER A 311 2.11 -12.28 13.79
CA SER A 311 1.78 -13.67 13.46
C SER A 311 3.01 -14.57 13.51
N GLU A 312 2.96 -15.59 14.38
CA GLU A 312 4.02 -16.60 14.45
C GLU A 312 3.99 -17.51 13.23
N ASP A 313 2.79 -17.86 12.73
CA ASP A 313 2.60 -18.67 11.52
C ASP A 313 3.22 -17.98 10.30
N PHE A 314 2.96 -16.69 10.10
CA PHE A 314 3.52 -15.94 8.98
C PHE A 314 5.03 -15.84 9.09
N ARG A 315 5.55 -15.51 10.27
CA ARG A 315 6.99 -15.47 10.53
C ARG A 315 7.68 -16.81 10.22
N GLU A 316 7.07 -17.93 10.58
CA GLU A 316 7.64 -19.26 10.32
C GLU A 316 7.66 -19.58 8.82
N HIS A 317 6.59 -19.29 8.09
CA HIS A 317 6.54 -19.49 6.64
C HIS A 317 7.54 -18.59 5.91
N VAL A 318 7.69 -17.33 6.33
CA VAL A 318 8.71 -16.42 5.81
C VAL A 318 10.11 -16.98 6.06
N LYS A 319 10.41 -17.39 7.30
CA LYS A 319 11.71 -18.00 7.65
C LYS A 319 11.99 -19.25 6.81
N ASN A 320 11.03 -20.15 6.69
CA ASN A 320 11.19 -21.38 5.90
C ASN A 320 11.38 -21.07 4.42
N THR A 321 10.69 -20.07 3.88
CA THR A 321 10.89 -19.64 2.49
C THR A 321 12.31 -19.11 2.26
N PHE A 322 12.83 -18.26 3.15
CA PHE A 322 14.19 -17.74 3.04
C PHE A 322 15.28 -18.77 3.38
N LEU A 323 15.06 -19.64 4.37
CA LEU A 323 15.99 -20.71 4.76
C LEU A 323 16.09 -21.81 3.69
N CYS A 324 14.95 -22.27 3.14
CA CYS A 324 14.95 -23.23 2.03
C CYS A 324 15.58 -22.63 0.77
N ARG A 325 15.41 -21.32 0.52
CA ARG A 325 16.09 -20.63 -0.59
C ARG A 325 17.60 -20.53 -0.35
N SER A 326 18.03 -20.31 0.90
CA SER A 326 19.44 -20.32 1.28
C SER A 326 20.06 -21.73 1.10
N GLN A 327 19.41 -22.78 1.63
CA GLN A 327 19.88 -24.16 1.46
C GLN A 327 19.91 -24.60 -0.01
N ARG A 328 18.86 -24.32 -0.80
CA ARG A 328 18.87 -24.60 -2.25
C ARG A 328 19.96 -23.81 -2.98
N THR A 329 20.27 -22.58 -2.58
CA THR A 329 21.35 -21.79 -3.18
C THR A 329 22.73 -22.36 -2.83
N VAL A 330 22.92 -22.82 -1.60
CA VAL A 330 24.14 -23.51 -1.16
C VAL A 330 24.32 -24.82 -1.90
N GLU A 331 23.27 -25.65 -2.01
CA GLU A 331 23.31 -26.90 -2.78
C GLU A 331 23.55 -26.66 -4.27
N ARG A 332 22.92 -25.65 -4.87
CA ARG A 332 23.17 -25.29 -6.28
C ARG A 332 24.62 -24.83 -6.52
N LYS A 333 25.20 -24.06 -5.58
CA LYS A 333 26.62 -23.71 -5.62
C LYS A 333 27.53 -24.92 -5.44
N LYS A 334 27.20 -25.88 -4.57
CA LYS A 334 27.94 -27.14 -4.43
C LYS A 334 27.90 -27.95 -5.73
N VAL A 335 26.75 -28.10 -6.38
CA VAL A 335 26.63 -28.83 -7.66
C VAL A 335 27.46 -28.15 -8.75
N SER A 336 27.42 -26.82 -8.88
CA SER A 336 28.28 -26.10 -9.83
C SER A 336 29.78 -26.26 -9.52
N PHE A 337 30.19 -26.26 -8.26
CA PHE A 337 31.58 -26.46 -7.88
C PHE A 337 32.05 -27.90 -8.13
N SER A 338 31.17 -28.89 -7.90
CA SER A 338 31.39 -30.29 -8.24
C SER A 338 31.51 -30.51 -9.74
N ALA A 339 30.67 -29.84 -10.56
CA ALA A 339 30.76 -29.89 -12.02
C ALA A 339 32.07 -29.27 -12.55
N LEU A 340 32.54 -28.16 -11.95
CA LEU A 340 33.85 -27.56 -12.24
C LEU A 340 35.02 -28.48 -11.85
N LYS A 341 34.92 -29.19 -10.72
CA LYS A 341 35.92 -30.20 -10.33
C LYS A 341 35.90 -31.42 -11.25
N PHE A 342 34.74 -31.86 -11.72
CA PHE A 342 34.61 -32.99 -12.64
C PHE A 342 35.17 -32.65 -14.04
N SER A 343 34.93 -31.43 -14.52
CA SER A 343 35.53 -30.91 -15.76
C SER A 343 37.06 -30.87 -15.69
N LYS A 344 37.65 -30.46 -14.55
CA LYS A 344 39.10 -30.53 -14.32
C LYS A 344 39.66 -31.96 -14.23
N LYS A 345 38.85 -32.95 -13.85
CA LYS A 345 39.27 -34.35 -13.70
C LYS A 345 39.10 -35.16 -15.00
N SER A 346 38.30 -34.68 -15.95
CA SER A 346 38.09 -35.32 -17.27
C SER A 346 39.23 -35.08 -18.27
N GLY A 347 40.33 -34.42 -17.86
CA GLY A 347 41.54 -34.23 -18.67
C GLY A 347 42.56 -35.38 -18.59
N SER A 348 42.21 -36.53 -18.01
CA SER A 348 43.09 -37.71 -17.99
C SER A 348 42.29 -38.99 -18.28
N TYR A 349 42.69 -39.68 -19.35
CA TYR A 349 42.17 -40.91 -19.94
C TYR A 349 41.90 -42.04 -18.93
N THR A 350 40.82 -42.83 -19.09
CA THR A 350 40.81 -44.20 -19.67
C THR A 350 39.46 -44.92 -19.53
N THR A 351 39.29 -45.87 -20.43
CA THR A 351 38.18 -46.75 -20.80
C THR A 351 37.65 -47.69 -19.70
N SER A 352 36.40 -48.10 -19.89
CA SER A 352 35.79 -49.41 -19.58
C SER A 352 34.82 -49.57 -18.39
N SER A 353 33.62 -50.03 -18.79
CA SER A 353 32.79 -51.09 -18.21
C SER A 353 31.92 -50.85 -16.96
N THR A 354 30.61 -50.74 -17.26
CA THR A 354 29.47 -51.56 -16.78
C THR A 354 28.99 -51.51 -15.32
N ARG A 355 27.64 -51.49 -15.22
CA ARG A 355 26.74 -51.84 -14.09
C ARG A 355 26.59 -50.78 -12.99
N ASN A 356 25.45 -50.62 -12.32
CA ASN A 356 24.01 -50.90 -12.51
C ASN A 356 23.37 -50.31 -11.23
N THR A 357 22.11 -49.87 -11.30
CA THR A 357 21.15 -49.71 -10.18
C THR A 357 21.51 -48.69 -9.07
N GLN A 358 20.63 -47.94 -8.42
CA GLN A 358 19.18 -47.97 -8.25
C GLN A 358 18.75 -46.59 -7.68
N SER A 359 17.63 -46.06 -8.17
CA SER A 359 16.46 -45.63 -7.39
C SER A 359 16.67 -44.94 -6.03
N SER A 360 16.19 -43.70 -5.94
CA SER A 360 15.46 -43.27 -4.75
C SER A 360 14.53 -42.11 -5.12
N ASP A 361 13.28 -42.30 -4.74
CA ASP A 361 12.08 -41.51 -5.04
C ASP A 361 12.11 -40.07 -4.48
N CYS A 362 11.32 -39.21 -5.11
CA CYS A 362 10.71 -38.03 -4.53
C CYS A 362 9.19 -38.12 -4.71
#